data_AF-E2AVM5-F1
#
_entry.id   AF-E2AVM5-F1
#
_cell.length_a   1.000
_cell.length_b   1.000
_cell.length_c   1.000
_cell.angle_alpha   90.00
_cell.angle_beta   90.00
_cell.angle_gamma   90.00
#
_symmetry.space_group_name_H-M   'P 1'
#
loop_
_entity.id
_entity.type
_entity.pdbx_description
1 polymer ?
#
loop_
_entity_poly.entity_id
_entity_poly.type
_entity_poly.pdbx_seq_one_letter_code
_entity_poly.pdbx_strand_id
1 'polypeptide(L)'
;PSRNSVNLWVKNFRQTATATKQKPPGQPRTVRTPENETRVRTSLQRSPRRSAGKHAQALGMSRRSFSRMLKAMNFHPYKILITQELK
;
A
#
# COMPACT_ATOMS: atom_id res chain seq x y z
N PRO A 1 -19.99 -23.65 24.35
CA PRO A 1 -18.85 -22.75 24.08
C PRO A 1 -17.64 -23.20 24.92
N SER A 2 -16.42 -23.19 24.37
CA SER A 2 -15.24 -23.57 25.16
C SER A 2 -14.83 -22.45 26.12
N ARG A 3 -14.21 -22.79 27.26
CA ARG A 3 -13.68 -21.80 28.24
C ARG A 3 -12.76 -20.77 27.57
N ASN A 4 -11.95 -21.21 26.61
CA ASN A 4 -11.03 -20.36 25.87
C ASN A 4 -11.78 -19.31 25.01
N SER A 5 -12.88 -19.71 24.37
CA SER A 5 -13.69 -18.78 23.57
C SER A 5 -14.36 -17.71 24.45
N VAL A 6 -14.85 -18.08 25.62
CA VAL A 6 -15.47 -17.13 26.58
C VAL A 6 -14.43 -16.12 27.08
N ASN A 7 -13.24 -16.59 27.46
CA ASN A 7 -12.15 -15.71 27.91
C ASN A 7 -11.70 -14.73 26.81
N LEU A 8 -11.63 -15.20 25.55
CA LEU A 8 -11.28 -14.37 24.41
C LEU A 8 -12.33 -13.28 24.16
N TRP A 9 -13.63 -13.61 24.26
CA TRP A 9 -14.70 -12.63 24.11
C TRP A 9 -14.66 -11.57 25.21
N VAL A 10 -14.48 -11.97 26.48
CA VAL A 10 -14.34 -11.02 27.60
C VAL A 10 -13.13 -10.11 27.41
N LYS A 11 -11.98 -10.64 26.98
CA LYS A 11 -10.77 -9.86 26.70
C LYS A 11 -11.01 -8.85 25.57
N ASN A 12 -11.56 -9.30 24.44
CA ASN A 12 -11.83 -8.43 23.28
C ASN A 12 -12.85 -7.33 23.63
N PHE A 13 -13.88 -7.68 24.41
CA PHE A 13 -14.90 -6.74 24.87
C PHE A 13 -14.31 -5.68 25.81
N ARG A 14 -13.46 -6.06 26.77
CA ARG A 14 -12.79 -5.10 27.65
C ARG A 14 -11.83 -4.16 26.89
N GLN A 15 -11.20 -4.64 25.82
CA GLN A 15 -10.28 -3.82 25.01
C GLN A 15 -11.00 -2.85 24.07
N THR A 16 -12.11 -3.29 23.46
CA THR A 16 -12.69 -2.60 22.29
C THR A 16 -14.16 -2.22 22.50
N ALA A 17 -14.74 -2.51 23.68
CA ALA A 17 -16.14 -2.30 24.04
C ALA A 17 -17.17 -2.85 23.02
N THR A 18 -16.77 -3.85 22.23
CA THR A 18 -17.58 -4.40 21.14
C THR A 18 -17.77 -5.90 21.33
N ALA A 19 -19.02 -6.34 21.20
CA ALA A 19 -19.40 -7.76 21.29
C ALA A 19 -19.24 -8.51 19.95
N THR A 20 -18.91 -7.80 18.87
CA THR A 20 -18.71 -8.37 17.54
C THR A 20 -17.30 -8.95 17.39
N LYS A 21 -17.20 -10.03 16.61
CA LYS A 21 -15.90 -10.62 16.27
C LYS A 21 -15.07 -9.62 15.46
N GLN A 22 -13.91 -9.24 15.98
CA GLN A 22 -12.96 -8.42 15.26
C GLN A 22 -12.48 -9.12 13.99
N LYS A 23 -12.35 -8.36 12.90
CA LYS A 23 -11.84 -8.90 11.64
C LYS A 23 -10.39 -9.32 11.86
N PRO A 24 -10.01 -10.57 11.56
CA PRO A 24 -8.63 -10.99 11.70
C PRO A 24 -7.76 -10.12 10.78
N PRO A 25 -6.53 -9.76 11.20
CA PRO A 25 -5.61 -9.04 10.35
C PRO A 25 -5.40 -9.85 9.07
N GLY A 26 -5.65 -9.22 7.92
CA GLY A 26 -5.40 -9.85 6.63
C GLY A 26 -3.91 -9.94 6.33
N GLN A 27 -3.56 -10.50 5.17
CA GLN A 27 -2.17 -10.55 4.73
C GLN A 27 -1.58 -9.13 4.60
N PRO A 28 -0.41 -8.86 5.21
CA PRO A 28 0.23 -7.56 5.10
C PRO A 28 0.60 -7.27 3.65
N ARG A 29 0.43 -6.01 3.23
CA ARG A 29 0.76 -5.57 1.88
C ARG A 29 2.28 -5.39 1.77
N THR A 30 2.94 -6.23 1.00
CA THR A 30 4.41 -6.18 0.79
C THR A 30 4.87 -5.09 -0.18
N VAL A 31 4.06 -4.77 -1.18
CA VAL A 31 4.42 -3.79 -2.22
C VAL A 31 4.03 -2.36 -1.84
N ARG A 32 2.90 -2.18 -1.16
CA ARG A 32 2.36 -0.85 -0.77
C ARG A 32 2.87 -0.45 0.61
N THR A 33 4.19 -0.41 0.76
CA THR A 33 4.85 0.12 1.95
C THR A 33 5.19 1.59 1.72
N PRO A 34 5.21 2.43 2.77
CA PRO A 34 5.56 3.84 2.64
C PRO A 34 6.98 4.02 2.08
N GLU A 35 7.89 3.10 2.37
CA GLU A 35 9.23 3.07 1.82
C GLU A 35 9.25 2.85 0.29
N ASN A 36 8.40 1.96 -0.23
CA ASN A 36 8.31 1.74 -1.67
C ASN A 36 7.67 2.95 -2.37
N GLU A 37 6.72 3.62 -1.72
CA GLU A 37 6.11 4.84 -2.24
C GLU A 37 7.13 5.97 -2.41
N THR A 38 8.01 6.19 -1.42
CA THR A 38 9.07 7.20 -1.53
C THR A 38 10.04 6.84 -2.65
N ARG A 39 10.48 5.58 -2.74
CA ARG A 39 11.35 5.10 -3.83
C ARG A 39 10.75 5.35 -5.21
N VAL A 40 9.45 5.11 -5.38
CA VAL A 40 8.77 5.39 -6.66
C VAL A 40 8.68 6.87 -6.94
N ARG A 41 8.33 7.71 -5.96
CA ARG A 41 8.29 9.16 -6.14
C ARG A 41 9.66 9.71 -6.59
N THR A 42 10.73 9.29 -5.95
CA THR A 42 12.11 9.69 -6.33
C THR A 42 12.47 9.22 -7.73
N SER A 43 12.13 7.98 -8.09
CA SER A 43 12.36 7.45 -9.44
C SER A 43 11.60 8.22 -10.52
N LEU A 44 10.35 8.59 -10.23
CA LEU A 44 9.55 9.43 -11.13
C LEU A 44 10.20 10.80 -11.29
N GLN A 45 10.52 11.49 -10.19
CA GLN A 45 11.17 12.82 -10.23
C GLN A 45 12.48 12.81 -11.01
N ARG A 46 13.29 11.76 -10.86
CA ARG A 46 14.57 11.61 -11.58
C ARG A 46 14.38 11.45 -13.09
N SER A 47 13.26 10.89 -13.55
CA SER A 47 13.07 10.58 -14.97
C SER A 47 11.58 10.59 -15.36
N PRO A 48 10.94 11.77 -15.41
CA PRO A 48 9.50 11.90 -15.65
C PRO A 48 9.03 11.32 -16.99
N ARG A 49 9.91 11.30 -18.00
CA ARG A 49 9.61 10.85 -19.36
C ARG A 49 9.61 9.32 -19.53
N ARG A 50 10.07 8.55 -18.54
CA ARG A 50 10.13 7.09 -18.67
C ARG A 50 8.75 6.47 -18.51
N SER A 51 8.51 5.38 -19.24
CA SER A 51 7.28 4.62 -19.08
C SER A 51 7.24 3.91 -17.72
N ALA A 52 6.04 3.62 -17.23
CA ALA A 52 5.85 2.85 -16.01
C ALA A 52 6.60 1.51 -16.01
N GLY A 53 6.70 0.86 -17.17
CA GLY A 53 7.46 -0.39 -17.33
C GLY A 53 8.96 -0.19 -17.10
N LYS A 54 9.54 0.88 -17.66
CA LYS A 54 10.97 1.20 -17.48
C LYS A 54 11.29 1.58 -16.03
N HIS A 55 10.39 2.28 -15.35
CA HIS A 55 10.53 2.55 -13.92
C HIS A 55 10.44 1.29 -13.08
N ALA A 56 9.50 0.40 -13.38
CA ALA A 56 9.38 -0.87 -12.67
C ALA A 56 10.67 -1.71 -12.80
N GLN A 57 11.22 -1.82 -14.02
CA GLN A 57 12.48 -2.51 -14.27
C GLN A 57 13.66 -1.87 -13.52
N ALA A 58 13.77 -0.54 -13.54
CA ALA A 58 14.84 0.18 -12.83
C ALA A 58 14.79 -0.02 -11.31
N LEU A 59 13.60 -0.27 -10.76
CA LEU A 59 13.38 -0.51 -9.34
C LEU A 59 13.31 -1.99 -8.97
N GLY A 60 13.56 -2.91 -9.91
CA GLY A 60 13.46 -4.35 -9.68
C GLY A 60 12.05 -4.85 -9.32
N MET A 61 11.01 -4.09 -9.69
CA MET A 61 9.62 -4.41 -9.40
C MET A 61 8.89 -4.95 -10.62
N SER A 62 7.88 -5.79 -10.39
CA SER A 62 6.96 -6.16 -11.46
C SER A 62 6.17 -4.92 -11.93
N ARG A 63 5.88 -4.85 -13.23
CA ARG A 63 5.01 -3.79 -13.79
C ARG A 63 3.65 -3.71 -13.08
N ARG A 64 3.09 -4.86 -12.68
CA ARG A 64 1.79 -4.94 -11.99
C ARG A 64 1.87 -4.34 -10.58
N SER A 65 2.95 -4.60 -9.86
CA SER A 65 3.25 -4.01 -8.55
C SER A 65 3.40 -2.50 -8.64
N PHE A 66 4.19 -2.02 -9.60
CA PHE A 66 4.39 -0.61 -9.86
C PHE A 66 3.07 0.10 -10.20
N SER A 67 2.26 -0.45 -11.10
CA SER A 67 0.93 0.09 -11.43
C SER A 67 -0.03 0.12 -10.24
N ARG A 68 -0.02 -0.88 -9.35
CA ARG A 68 -0.85 -0.91 -8.13
C ARG A 68 -0.47 0.16 -7.12
N MET A 69 0.80 0.54 -7.09
CA MET A 69 1.33 1.59 -6.24
C MET A 69 1.04 2.97 -6.82
N LEU A 70 1.20 3.16 -8.14
CA LEU A 70 0.74 4.38 -8.80
C LEU A 70 -0.74 4.64 -8.53
N LYS A 71 -1.59 3.63 -8.65
CA LYS A 71 -3.01 3.73 -8.28
C LYS A 71 -3.25 4.04 -6.80
N ALA A 72 -2.37 3.59 -5.90
CA ALA A 72 -2.51 3.89 -4.47
C ALA A 72 -2.16 5.35 -4.15
N MET A 73 -1.22 5.92 -4.92
CA MET A 73 -0.84 7.34 -4.86
C MET A 73 -1.74 8.23 -5.74
N ASN A 74 -2.85 7.72 -6.25
CA ASN A 74 -3.77 8.41 -7.17
C ASN A 74 -3.13 8.89 -8.50
N PHE A 75 -2.04 8.26 -8.96
CA PHE A 75 -1.45 8.52 -10.27
C PHE A 75 -2.03 7.63 -11.37
N HIS A 76 -2.05 8.14 -12.60
CA HIS A 76 -2.46 7.39 -13.78
C HIS A 76 -1.28 6.57 -14.36
N PRO A 77 -1.35 5.21 -14.37
CA PRO A 77 -0.21 4.37 -14.77
C PRO A 77 0.29 4.56 -16.20
N TYR A 78 -0.56 5.02 -17.11
CA TYR A 78 -0.25 5.22 -18.51
C TYR A 78 -0.04 6.69 -18.89
N LYS A 79 -0.27 7.62 -17.95
CA LYS A 79 -0.10 9.06 -18.11
C LYS A 79 0.57 9.61 -16.85
N ILE A 80 1.86 9.32 -16.70
CA ILE A 80 2.62 9.83 -15.56
C ILE A 80 3.05 11.26 -15.91
N LEU A 81 2.18 12.22 -15.64
CA LEU A 81 2.51 13.64 -15.70
C LEU A 81 3.00 14.03 -14.31
N ILE A 82 4.30 14.27 -14.16
CA ILE A 82 4.80 14.97 -12.97
C ILE A 82 4.49 16.44 -13.20
N THR A 83 3.46 16.95 -12.54
CA THR A 83 3.19 18.39 -12.49
C THR A 83 4.28 19.01 -11.63
N GLN A 84 5.26 19.65 -12.27
CA GLN A 84 6.21 20.49 -11.56
C GLN A 84 5.45 21.72 -11.06
N GLU A 85 5.52 22.02 -9.76
CA GLU A 85 5.09 23.32 -9.26
C GLU A 85 6.02 24.38 -9.86
N LEU A 86 5.46 25.25 -10.70
CA LEU A 86 6.14 26.45 -11.15
C LEU A 86 6.09 27.46 -9.99
N LYS A 87 7.28 27.81 -9.47
CA LYS A 87 7.46 28.90 -8.52
C LYS A 87 7.67 30.21 -9.27
#